data_AF-A0A7H4PMX3-F1
#
_entry.id   AF-A0A7H4PMX3-F1
#
_cell.length_a   1.000
_cell.length_b   1.000
_cell.length_c   1.000
_cell.angle_alpha   90.00
_cell.angle_beta   90.00
_cell.angle_gamma   90.00
#
_symmetry.space_group_name_H-M   'P 1'
#
loop_
_entity.id
_entity.type
_entity.pdbx_description
1 polymer ?
#
loop_
_entity_poly.entity_id
_entity_poly.type
_entity_poly.pdbx_seq_one_letter_code
_entity_poly.pdbx_strand_id
1 'polypeptide(L)'
;MEFDWGYFFSLFSVGAFWQACVTVVVVSSLSWFIGLILGFLLACAKLSGPRWLKVPVELYIWFFRSVPLMVLLVFVYNLPQLFPATQPLLGVPFIAGLVSMTVTEAAYMAEIHRGGLLSVARGQSEAGHALSFSFIGIQRLIIIPQAFRISLPTLINEYITIIKLSSILSVISLPELLLTGQRLYAQNFLVMETLLAVAIYYVMVVTVFSWLFRALENLLDIQRKRPQTLNERECETLRLNLKPPVQTQKAQAASGNPPALDLHRHRKILGPAPRTERHRPESGKRRGNQYHRPVRLRQNHPDPHH
;
A
#
# COMPACT_ATOMS: atom_id res chain seq x y z
N MET A 1 -29.62 -6.09 32.13
CA MET A 1 -28.64 -5.35 32.93
C MET A 1 -28.54 -3.98 32.32
N GLU A 2 -28.61 -2.94 33.14
CA GLU A 2 -28.35 -1.58 32.70
C GLU A 2 -26.83 -1.40 32.53
N PHE A 3 -26.43 -0.50 31.64
CA PHE A 3 -25.02 -0.21 31.37
C PHE A 3 -24.40 0.54 32.56
N ASP A 4 -23.33 0.00 33.15
CA ASP A 4 -22.66 0.64 34.30
C ASP A 4 -21.64 1.70 33.83
N TRP A 5 -22.10 2.95 33.80
CA TRP A 5 -21.27 4.11 33.45
C TRP A 5 -20.13 4.37 34.45
N GLY A 6 -20.34 4.10 35.74
CA GLY A 6 -19.33 4.33 36.77
C GLY A 6 -18.15 3.39 36.59
N TYR A 7 -18.44 2.11 36.40
CA TYR A 7 -17.44 1.11 36.03
C TYR A 7 -16.74 1.47 34.71
N PHE A 8 -17.50 1.81 33.67
CA PHE A 8 -16.93 2.18 32.37
C PHE A 8 -15.89 3.30 32.47
N PHE A 9 -16.20 4.40 33.17
CA PHE A 9 -15.25 5.50 33.32
C PHE A 9 -14.05 5.13 34.21
N SER A 10 -14.23 4.25 35.20
CA SER A 10 -13.13 3.77 36.04
C SER A 10 -12.04 3.04 35.25
N LEU A 11 -12.40 2.38 34.14
CA LEU A 11 -11.45 1.63 33.30
C LEU A 11 -10.35 2.51 32.73
N PHE A 12 -10.61 3.80 32.51
CA PHE A 12 -9.61 4.74 32.00
C PHE A 12 -8.52 5.08 33.02
N SER A 13 -8.78 4.83 34.30
CA SER A 13 -7.81 5.00 35.40
C SER A 13 -7.05 3.71 35.73
N VAL A 14 -7.43 2.58 35.13
CA VAL A 14 -6.79 1.28 35.40
C VAL A 14 -5.44 1.20 34.68
N GLY A 15 -4.36 1.06 35.45
CA GLY A 15 -2.99 1.01 34.92
C GLY A 15 -2.73 -0.12 33.91
N ALA A 16 -3.45 -1.24 34.03
CA ALA A 16 -3.31 -2.38 33.12
C ALA A 16 -3.66 -2.03 31.66
N PHE A 17 -4.66 -1.18 31.41
CA PHE A 17 -4.99 -0.75 30.04
C PHE A 17 -3.92 0.14 29.43
N TRP A 18 -3.27 0.98 30.23
CA TRP A 18 -2.15 1.80 29.77
C TRP A 18 -0.91 0.95 29.46
N GLN A 19 -0.62 -0.06 30.28
CA GLN A 19 0.42 -1.05 29.98
C GLN A 19 0.10 -1.83 28.70
N ALA A 20 -1.15 -2.25 28.52
CA ALA A 20 -1.61 -2.91 27.30
C ALA A 20 -1.49 -2.00 26.05
N CYS A 21 -1.76 -0.70 26.18
CA CYS A 21 -1.49 0.28 25.11
C CYS A 21 -0.01 0.30 24.73
N VAL A 22 0.89 0.30 25.72
CA VAL A 22 2.34 0.23 25.48
C VAL A 22 2.68 -1.06 24.75
N THR A 23 2.14 -2.21 25.16
CA THR A 23 2.36 -3.49 24.48
C THR A 23 1.92 -3.43 23.01
N VAL A 24 0.72 -2.92 22.72
CA VAL A 24 0.21 -2.73 21.35
C VAL A 24 1.15 -1.84 20.53
N VAL A 25 1.57 -0.70 21.08
CA VAL A 25 2.46 0.24 20.39
C VAL A 25 3.83 -0.36 20.13
N VAL A 26 4.42 -1.04 21.11
CA VAL A 26 5.75 -1.63 21.00
C VAL A 26 5.76 -2.76 19.98
N VAL A 27 4.82 -3.71 20.06
CA VAL A 27 4.78 -4.83 19.10
C VAL A 27 4.52 -4.33 17.68
N SER A 28 3.56 -3.41 17.52
CA SER A 28 3.22 -2.86 16.20
C SER A 28 4.36 -2.07 15.59
N SER A 29 5.06 -1.26 16.39
CA SER A 29 6.20 -0.47 15.92
C SER A 29 7.38 -1.35 15.56
N LEU A 30 7.73 -2.34 16.39
CA LEU A 30 8.82 -3.27 16.07
C LEU A 30 8.50 -4.09 14.80
N SER A 31 7.30 -4.65 14.70
CA SER A 31 6.88 -5.38 13.49
C SER A 31 6.91 -4.50 12.24
N TRP A 32 6.44 -3.26 12.34
CA TRP A 32 6.43 -2.34 11.21
C TRP A 32 7.84 -1.90 10.80
N PHE A 33 8.70 -1.52 11.75
CA PHE A 33 10.07 -1.10 11.44
C PHE A 33 10.91 -2.24 10.87
N ILE A 34 10.82 -3.44 11.43
CA ILE A 34 11.54 -4.61 10.91
C ILE A 34 10.95 -5.01 9.55
N GLY A 35 9.62 -5.02 9.43
CA GLY A 35 8.90 -5.28 8.18
C GLY A 35 9.26 -4.31 7.06
N LEU A 36 9.46 -3.03 7.36
CA LEU A 36 9.90 -2.02 6.40
C LEU A 36 11.27 -2.36 5.81
N ILE A 37 12.22 -2.68 6.69
CA ILE A 37 13.59 -3.00 6.28
C ILE A 37 13.60 -4.30 5.46
N LEU A 38 13.00 -5.37 6.00
CA LEU A 38 12.96 -6.68 5.33
C LEU A 38 12.16 -6.62 4.03
N GLY A 39 10.99 -5.98 4.05
CA GLY A 39 10.13 -5.81 2.89
C GLY A 39 10.83 -5.04 1.78
N PHE A 40 11.56 -3.96 2.10
CA PHE A 40 12.34 -3.23 1.11
C PHE A 40 13.44 -4.10 0.48
N LEU A 41 14.17 -4.87 1.29
CA LEU A 41 15.19 -5.81 0.80
C LEU A 41 14.58 -6.89 -0.12
N LEU A 42 13.44 -7.46 0.27
CA LEU A 42 12.69 -8.43 -0.52
C LEU A 42 12.20 -7.82 -1.85
N ALA A 43 11.70 -6.59 -1.84
CA ALA A 43 11.29 -5.88 -3.04
C ALA A 43 12.46 -5.66 -4.02
N CYS A 44 13.62 -5.25 -3.50
CA CYS A 44 14.84 -5.07 -4.28
C CYS A 44 15.34 -6.39 -4.87
N ALA A 45 15.36 -7.46 -4.08
CA ALA A 45 15.74 -8.80 -4.53
C ALA A 45 14.78 -9.32 -5.61
N LYS A 46 13.47 -9.10 -5.46
CA LYS A 46 12.45 -9.48 -6.44
C LYS A 46 12.58 -8.74 -7.76
N LEU A 47 12.95 -7.46 -7.76
CA LEU A 47 13.08 -6.66 -8.97
C LEU A 47 14.44 -6.86 -9.67
N SER A 48 15.52 -6.73 -8.91
CA SER A 48 16.89 -6.62 -9.44
C SER A 48 17.74 -7.87 -9.22
N GLY A 49 17.27 -8.84 -8.43
CA GLY A 49 18.03 -10.05 -8.12
C GLY A 49 18.20 -11.01 -9.31
N PRO A 50 19.20 -11.91 -9.25
CA PRO A 50 19.33 -13.03 -10.18
C PRO A 50 18.17 -14.03 -9.98
N ARG A 51 17.91 -14.88 -10.99
CA ARG A 51 16.76 -15.82 -10.97
C ARG A 51 16.72 -16.72 -9.72
N TRP A 52 17.87 -17.20 -9.25
CA TRP A 52 17.95 -18.06 -8.06
C TRP A 52 17.54 -17.37 -6.77
N LEU A 53 17.64 -16.03 -6.70
CA LEU A 53 17.18 -15.24 -5.55
C LEU A 53 15.72 -14.81 -5.71
N LYS A 54 15.29 -14.52 -6.94
CA LYS A 54 13.91 -14.11 -7.24
C LYS A 54 12.89 -15.17 -6.87
N VAL A 55 13.13 -16.41 -7.27
CA VAL A 55 12.20 -17.54 -7.02
C VAL A 55 11.87 -17.73 -5.53
N PRO A 56 12.85 -17.88 -4.61
CA PRO A 56 12.54 -18.04 -3.19
C PRO A 56 11.89 -16.79 -2.57
N VAL A 57 12.25 -15.59 -3.03
CA VAL A 57 11.61 -14.34 -2.57
C VAL A 57 10.16 -14.25 -3.01
N GLU A 58 9.84 -14.62 -4.26
CA GLU A 58 8.47 -14.68 -4.76
C GLU A 58 7.65 -15.72 -4.01
N LEU A 59 8.24 -16.89 -3.73
CA LEU A 59 7.61 -17.93 -2.93
C LEU A 59 7.33 -17.45 -1.50
N TYR A 60 8.31 -16.81 -0.85
CA TYR A 60 8.14 -16.21 0.47
C TYR A 60 6.98 -15.20 0.49
N ILE A 61 6.99 -14.24 -0.44
CA ILE A 61 5.96 -13.19 -0.51
C ILE A 61 4.58 -13.80 -0.76
N TRP A 62 4.47 -14.74 -1.70
CA TRP A 62 3.23 -15.43 -1.99
C TRP A 62 2.72 -16.20 -0.76
N PHE A 63 3.59 -16.96 -0.10
CA PHE A 63 3.22 -17.80 1.03
C PHE A 63 2.72 -16.96 2.22
N PHE A 64 3.54 -16.02 2.71
CA PHE A 64 3.20 -15.25 3.92
C PHE A 64 2.04 -14.27 3.72
N ARG A 65 1.77 -13.85 2.47
CA ARG A 65 0.54 -13.09 2.17
C ARG A 65 -0.71 -13.97 2.06
N SER A 66 -0.54 -15.25 1.75
CA SER A 66 -1.67 -16.18 1.55
C SER A 66 -2.08 -16.89 2.83
N VAL A 67 -1.17 -17.08 3.78
CA VAL A 67 -1.47 -17.70 5.08
C VAL A 67 -2.16 -16.69 5.99
N PRO A 68 -3.32 -17.01 6.58
CA PRO A 68 -3.95 -16.15 7.57
C PRO A 68 -3.01 -15.93 8.77
N LEU A 69 -2.78 -14.68 9.17
CA LEU A 69 -1.87 -14.35 10.28
C LEU A 69 -2.22 -15.10 11.57
N MET A 70 -3.52 -15.28 11.85
CA MET A 70 -4.00 -16.05 13.00
C MET A 70 -3.46 -17.49 13.00
N VAL A 71 -3.49 -18.17 11.85
CA VAL A 71 -3.00 -19.54 11.70
C VAL A 71 -1.49 -19.57 11.89
N LEU A 72 -0.77 -18.64 11.25
CA LEU A 72 0.68 -18.54 11.40
C LEU A 72 1.09 -18.26 12.85
N LEU A 73 0.39 -17.37 13.53
CA LEU A 73 0.65 -17.01 14.92
C LEU A 73 0.55 -18.21 15.84
N VAL A 74 -0.56 -18.95 15.74
CA VAL A 74 -0.77 -20.17 16.54
C VAL A 74 0.30 -21.21 16.20
N PHE A 75 0.64 -21.37 14.92
CA PHE A 75 1.69 -22.29 14.48
C PHE A 75 3.06 -21.91 15.07
N VAL A 76 3.48 -20.65 14.97
CA VAL A 76 4.78 -20.18 15.48
C VAL A 76 4.87 -20.30 16.98
N TYR A 77 3.81 -19.96 17.72
CA TYR A 77 3.79 -20.09 19.18
C TYR A 77 3.87 -21.55 19.65
N ASN A 78 3.33 -22.49 18.86
CA ASN A 78 3.38 -23.93 19.18
C ASN A 78 4.57 -24.66 18.52
N LEU A 79 5.39 -23.97 17.73
CA LEU A 79 6.56 -24.54 17.06
C LEU A 79 7.56 -25.22 18.02
N PRO A 80 7.76 -24.75 19.27
CA PRO A 80 8.61 -25.45 20.23
C PRO A 80 8.21 -26.90 20.52
N GLN A 81 6.95 -27.30 20.30
CA GLN A 81 6.53 -28.69 20.45
C GLN A 81 7.19 -29.61 19.43
N LEU A 82 7.47 -29.11 18.23
CA LEU A 82 8.20 -29.83 17.18
C LEU A 82 9.70 -29.62 17.29
N PHE A 83 10.13 -28.42 17.69
CA PHE A 83 11.53 -28.02 17.80
C PHE A 83 11.83 -27.43 19.18
N PRO A 84 12.07 -28.27 20.21
CA PRO A 84 12.24 -27.82 21.59
C PRO A 84 13.34 -26.77 21.81
N ALA A 85 14.37 -26.77 20.95
CA ALA A 85 15.42 -25.75 20.95
C ALA A 85 14.89 -24.31 20.75
N THR A 86 13.71 -24.14 20.16
CA THR A 86 13.09 -22.82 19.94
C THR A 86 12.29 -22.31 21.15
N GLN A 87 12.05 -23.13 22.18
CA GLN A 87 11.27 -22.79 23.37
C GLN A 87 11.71 -21.49 24.07
N PRO A 88 13.03 -21.22 24.28
CA PRO A 88 13.45 -20.00 24.97
C PRO A 88 13.05 -18.71 24.23
N LEU A 89 12.83 -18.79 22.93
CA LEU A 89 12.48 -17.67 22.08
C LEU A 89 10.97 -17.65 21.78
N LEU A 90 10.44 -18.71 21.18
CA LEU A 90 9.06 -18.78 20.69
C LEU A 90 8.05 -19.17 21.78
N GLY A 91 8.51 -19.65 22.94
CA GLY A 91 7.65 -19.86 24.11
C GLY A 91 7.23 -18.55 24.78
N VAL A 92 7.89 -17.42 24.48
CA VAL A 92 7.52 -16.10 24.97
C VAL A 92 6.45 -15.49 24.05
N PRO A 93 5.20 -15.25 24.50
CA PRO A 93 4.12 -14.78 23.64
C PRO A 93 4.45 -13.50 22.85
N PHE A 94 5.16 -12.57 23.49
CA PHE A 94 5.56 -11.32 22.84
C PHE A 94 6.48 -11.57 21.64
N ILE A 95 7.44 -12.48 21.78
CA ILE A 95 8.40 -12.78 20.72
C ILE A 95 7.74 -13.61 19.61
N ALA A 96 6.90 -14.59 19.95
CA ALA A 96 6.15 -15.35 18.95
C ALA A 96 5.20 -14.45 18.13
N GLY A 97 4.51 -13.53 18.81
CA GLY A 97 3.70 -12.49 18.17
C GLY A 97 4.52 -11.60 17.25
N LEU A 98 5.64 -11.05 17.76
CA LEU A 98 6.55 -10.20 17.00
C LEU A 98 7.07 -10.91 15.75
N VAL A 99 7.53 -12.16 15.85
CA VAL A 99 8.03 -12.95 14.71
C VAL A 99 6.92 -13.16 13.68
N SER A 100 5.75 -13.63 14.11
CA SER A 100 4.63 -13.94 13.20
C SER A 100 4.12 -12.72 12.45
N MET A 101 3.97 -11.60 13.16
CA MET A 101 3.62 -10.32 12.55
C MET A 101 4.74 -9.88 11.59
N THR A 102 6.01 -9.85 12.03
CA THR A 102 7.13 -9.35 11.22
C THR A 102 7.28 -10.10 9.89
N VAL A 103 7.21 -11.43 9.88
CA VAL A 103 7.36 -12.19 8.62
C VAL A 103 6.18 -11.99 7.67
N THR A 104 4.99 -11.78 8.22
CA THR A 104 3.80 -11.47 7.43
C THR A 104 3.89 -10.07 6.85
N GLU A 105 4.13 -9.08 7.72
CA GLU A 105 4.22 -7.66 7.36
C GLU A 105 5.38 -7.38 6.40
N ALA A 106 6.52 -8.07 6.53
CA ALA A 106 7.61 -7.97 5.56
C ALA A 106 7.17 -8.37 4.15
N ALA A 107 6.34 -9.41 4.01
CA ALA A 107 5.78 -9.83 2.72
C ALA A 107 4.75 -8.82 2.18
N TYR A 108 3.94 -8.21 3.06
CA TYR A 108 3.01 -7.15 2.67
C TYR A 108 3.75 -5.89 2.19
N MET A 109 4.73 -5.43 2.97
CA MET A 109 5.55 -4.26 2.66
C MET A 109 6.45 -4.46 1.46
N ALA A 110 6.90 -5.69 1.17
CA ALA A 110 7.62 -5.98 -0.07
C ALA A 110 6.81 -5.61 -1.32
N GLU A 111 5.50 -5.89 -1.33
CA GLU A 111 4.64 -5.50 -2.45
C GLU A 111 4.35 -4.00 -2.49
N ILE A 112 4.25 -3.34 -1.33
CA ILE A 112 4.10 -1.88 -1.26
C ILE A 112 5.35 -1.20 -1.85
N HIS A 113 6.54 -1.60 -1.40
CA HIS A 113 7.81 -1.09 -1.92
C HIS A 113 8.00 -1.40 -3.40
N ARG A 114 7.63 -2.62 -3.85
CA ARG A 114 7.67 -2.98 -5.28
C ARG A 114 6.75 -2.07 -6.10
N GLY A 115 5.54 -1.82 -5.60
CA GLY A 115 4.59 -0.87 -6.21
C GLY A 115 5.19 0.53 -6.35
N GLY A 116 5.80 1.05 -5.28
CA GLY A 116 6.47 2.35 -5.32
C GLY A 116 7.67 2.40 -6.29
N LEU A 117 8.52 1.37 -6.28
CA LEU A 117 9.68 1.28 -7.18
C LEU A 117 9.26 1.25 -8.66
N LEU A 118 8.20 0.50 -8.99
CA LEU A 118 7.65 0.44 -10.36
C LEU A 118 6.88 1.69 -10.78
N SER A 119 6.43 2.52 -9.82
CA SER A 119 5.70 3.76 -10.09
C SER A 119 6.62 4.92 -10.50
N VAL A 120 7.93 4.80 -10.29
CA VAL A 120 8.90 5.80 -10.77
C VAL A 120 8.99 5.72 -12.29
N ALA A 121 8.82 6.86 -12.96
CA ALA A 121 8.83 6.94 -14.42
C ALA A 121 10.16 6.42 -15.01
N ARG A 122 10.10 5.53 -16.02
CA ARG A 122 11.29 4.94 -16.67
C ARG A 122 12.29 5.98 -17.18
N GLY A 123 11.78 7.12 -17.67
CA GLY A 123 12.60 8.25 -18.11
C GLY A 123 13.56 8.80 -17.04
N GLN A 124 13.28 8.62 -15.74
CA GLN A 124 14.20 8.98 -14.66
C GLN A 124 15.47 8.12 -14.68
N SER A 125 15.32 6.82 -14.95
CA SER A 125 16.47 5.91 -15.09
C SER A 125 17.24 6.20 -16.38
N GLU A 126 16.54 6.44 -17.49
CA GLU A 126 17.15 6.76 -18.79
C GLU A 126 17.93 8.08 -18.74
N ALA A 127 17.38 9.12 -18.10
CA ALA A 127 18.07 10.38 -17.87
C ALA A 127 19.32 10.21 -16.99
N GLY A 128 19.24 9.38 -15.95
CA GLY A 128 20.40 9.04 -15.12
C GLY A 128 21.51 8.39 -15.93
N HIS A 129 21.17 7.45 -16.82
CA HIS A 129 22.14 6.84 -17.75
C HIS A 129 22.71 7.85 -18.75
N ALA A 130 21.90 8.77 -19.27
CA ALA A 130 22.37 9.84 -20.17
C ALA A 130 23.35 10.81 -19.50
N LEU A 131 23.28 10.94 -18.17
CA LEU A 131 24.22 11.72 -17.35
C LEU A 131 25.40 10.88 -16.83
N SER A 132 25.62 9.69 -17.39
CA SER A 132 26.73 8.79 -17.03
C SER A 132 26.72 8.33 -15.56
N PHE A 133 25.56 8.33 -14.89
CA PHE A 133 25.47 7.70 -13.58
C PHE A 133 25.55 6.17 -13.69
N SER A 134 26.24 5.54 -12.75
CA SER A 134 26.21 4.08 -12.59
C SER A 134 24.82 3.61 -12.14
N PHE A 135 24.50 2.33 -12.37
CA PHE A 135 23.23 1.75 -11.92
C PHE A 135 22.97 1.98 -10.42
N ILE A 136 23.99 1.79 -9.58
CA ILE A 136 23.90 2.03 -8.13
C ILE A 136 23.64 3.50 -7.82
N GLY A 137 24.29 4.41 -8.57
CA GLY A 137 24.05 5.85 -8.47
C GLY A 137 22.61 6.22 -8.80
N ILE A 138 22.07 5.70 -9.91
CA ILE A 138 20.68 5.91 -10.33
C ILE A 138 19.70 5.39 -9.27
N GLN A 139 19.93 4.18 -8.76
CA GLN A 139 19.06 3.60 -7.73
C GLN A 139 19.06 4.43 -6.45
N ARG A 140 20.25 4.73 -5.90
CA ARG A 140 20.39 5.40 -4.59
C ARG A 140 19.96 6.87 -4.62
N LEU A 141 20.28 7.59 -5.70
CA LEU A 141 20.09 9.05 -5.76
C LEU A 141 18.77 9.46 -6.42
N ILE A 142 18.22 8.62 -7.32
CA ILE A 142 17.06 9.00 -8.14
C ILE A 142 15.86 8.11 -7.80
N ILE A 143 15.98 6.79 -7.99
CA ILE A 143 14.82 5.89 -7.96
C ILE A 143 14.34 5.64 -6.52
N ILE A 144 15.21 5.20 -5.61
CA ILE A 144 14.82 4.81 -4.25
C ILE A 144 14.19 5.99 -3.47
N PRO A 145 14.75 7.21 -3.47
CA PRO A 145 14.14 8.34 -2.77
C PRO A 145 12.75 8.70 -3.30
N GLN A 146 12.53 8.61 -4.62
CA GLN A 146 11.23 8.86 -5.23
C GLN A 146 10.24 7.74 -4.90
N ALA A 147 10.65 6.48 -5.05
CA ALA A 147 9.84 5.30 -4.73
C ALA A 147 9.41 5.27 -3.27
N PHE A 148 10.30 5.67 -2.34
CA PHE A 148 9.98 5.78 -0.93
C PHE A 148 8.87 6.81 -0.68
N ARG A 149 8.96 8.00 -1.27
CA ARG A 149 7.92 9.04 -1.18
C ARG A 149 6.57 8.55 -1.72
N ILE A 150 6.58 7.82 -2.84
CA ILE A 150 5.37 7.24 -3.42
C ILE A 150 4.75 6.18 -2.50
N SER A 151 5.59 5.35 -1.86
CA SER A 151 5.14 4.25 -0.99
C SER A 151 4.68 4.73 0.38
N LEU A 152 5.20 5.86 0.87
CA LEU A 152 5.07 6.32 2.24
C LEU A 152 3.63 6.41 2.75
N PRO A 153 2.64 6.98 2.02
CA PRO A 153 1.25 7.03 2.49
C PRO A 153 0.65 5.63 2.71
N THR A 154 1.02 4.67 1.86
CA THR A 154 0.55 3.28 1.97
C THR A 154 1.23 2.58 3.15
N LEU A 155 2.52 2.82 3.38
CA LEU A 155 3.26 2.28 4.52
C LEU A 155 2.71 2.81 5.87
N ILE A 156 2.31 4.08 5.93
CA ILE A 156 1.65 4.67 7.10
C ILE A 156 0.30 3.99 7.33
N ASN A 157 -0.50 3.79 6.28
CA ASN A 157 -1.78 3.08 6.41
C ASN A 157 -1.59 1.62 6.87
N GLU A 158 -0.50 0.98 6.45
CA GLU A 158 -0.13 -0.36 6.91
C GLU A 158 0.13 -0.38 8.42
N TYR A 159 0.86 0.62 8.96
CA TYR A 159 1.07 0.72 10.41
C TYR A 159 -0.25 0.79 11.19
N ILE A 160 -1.21 1.59 10.73
CA ILE A 160 -2.53 1.68 11.35
C ILE A 160 -3.27 0.33 11.30
N THR A 161 -3.07 -0.44 10.23
CA THR A 161 -3.60 -1.80 10.10
C THR A 161 -2.95 -2.74 11.11
N ILE A 162 -1.63 -2.70 11.26
CA ILE A 162 -0.87 -3.51 12.24
C ILE A 162 -1.35 -3.25 13.68
N ILE A 163 -1.59 -2.00 14.07
CA ILE A 163 -2.12 -1.68 15.42
C ILE A 163 -3.41 -2.44 15.69
N LYS A 164 -4.36 -2.41 14.76
CA LYS A 164 -5.65 -3.11 14.92
C LYS A 164 -5.46 -4.63 14.88
N LEU A 165 -4.60 -5.10 13.97
CA LEU A 165 -4.33 -6.52 13.79
C LEU A 165 -3.62 -7.14 15.01
N SER A 166 -2.91 -6.33 15.81
CA SER A 166 -2.27 -6.77 17.04
C SER A 166 -3.24 -7.39 18.05
N SER A 167 -4.55 -7.14 17.94
CA SER A 167 -5.58 -7.77 18.77
C SER A 167 -5.61 -9.30 18.64
N ILE A 168 -5.12 -9.86 17.52
CA ILE A 168 -5.02 -11.30 17.30
C ILE A 168 -4.03 -11.95 18.30
N LEU A 169 -3.08 -11.19 18.85
CA LEU A 169 -2.07 -11.70 19.78
C LEU A 169 -2.66 -12.13 21.13
N SER A 170 -3.90 -11.71 21.43
CA SER A 170 -4.68 -12.20 22.57
C SER A 170 -4.79 -13.73 22.60
N VAL A 171 -4.82 -14.37 21.44
CA VAL A 171 -4.99 -15.82 21.27
C VAL A 171 -3.84 -16.62 21.84
N ILE A 172 -2.63 -16.07 21.81
CA ILE A 172 -1.43 -16.68 22.41
C ILE A 172 -1.15 -16.13 23.82
N SER A 173 -2.18 -15.59 24.48
CA SER A 173 -2.13 -15.06 25.84
C SER A 173 -1.19 -13.87 26.04
N LEU A 174 -0.87 -13.10 25.00
CA LEU A 174 -0.16 -11.83 25.16
C LEU A 174 -1.13 -10.79 25.74
N PRO A 175 -0.84 -10.17 26.91
CA PRO A 175 -1.71 -9.16 27.52
C PRO A 175 -1.63 -7.82 26.77
N GLU A 176 -2.26 -7.78 25.61
CA GLU A 176 -2.59 -6.56 24.89
C GLU A 176 -4.01 -6.07 25.26
N LEU A 177 -4.52 -5.04 24.58
CA LEU A 177 -5.77 -4.36 24.94
C LEU A 177 -6.98 -5.30 24.99
N LEU A 178 -7.16 -6.13 23.97
CA LEU A 178 -8.29 -7.05 23.92
C LEU A 178 -8.17 -8.08 25.05
N LEU A 179 -7.05 -8.78 25.20
CA LEU A 179 -6.88 -9.79 26.25
C LEU A 179 -7.03 -9.20 27.67
N THR A 180 -6.56 -7.97 27.88
CA THR A 180 -6.72 -7.27 29.17
C THR A 180 -8.19 -7.06 29.49
N GLY A 181 -8.99 -6.61 28.51
CA GLY A 181 -10.44 -6.51 28.64
C GLY A 181 -11.11 -7.88 28.86
N GLN A 182 -10.69 -8.91 28.11
CA GLN A 182 -11.22 -10.27 28.24
C GLN A 182 -11.05 -10.83 29.65
N ARG A 183 -9.89 -10.60 30.28
CA ARG A 183 -9.64 -11.04 31.65
C ARG A 183 -10.55 -10.33 32.66
N LEU A 184 -10.80 -9.04 32.48
CA LEU A 184 -11.68 -8.28 33.38
C LEU A 184 -13.14 -8.71 33.25
N TYR A 185 -13.69 -8.72 32.03
CA TYR A 185 -15.09 -9.08 31.86
C TYR A 185 -15.36 -10.56 32.14
N ALA A 186 -14.35 -11.44 32.05
CA ALA A 186 -14.48 -12.84 32.47
C ALA A 186 -14.62 -12.99 33.99
N GLN A 187 -14.20 -11.99 34.78
CA GLN A 187 -14.30 -11.99 36.24
C GLN A 187 -15.60 -11.35 36.74
N ASN A 188 -16.03 -10.25 36.13
CA ASN A 188 -17.15 -9.44 36.63
C ASN A 188 -18.40 -9.46 35.71
N PHE A 189 -18.33 -10.11 34.54
CA PHE A 189 -19.39 -10.22 33.55
C PHE A 189 -19.87 -8.90 32.91
N LEU A 190 -19.12 -7.79 33.08
CA LEU A 190 -19.41 -6.47 32.47
C LEU A 190 -18.78 -6.36 31.08
N VAL A 191 -19.31 -7.16 30.14
CA VAL A 191 -18.74 -7.33 28.79
C VAL A 191 -18.85 -6.07 27.93
N MET A 192 -20.03 -5.43 27.91
CA MET A 192 -20.28 -4.30 27.00
C MET A 192 -19.51 -3.05 27.41
N GLU A 193 -19.45 -2.76 28.71
CA GLU A 193 -18.68 -1.67 29.29
C GLU A 193 -17.19 -1.83 29.00
N THR A 194 -16.66 -3.04 29.25
CA THR A 194 -15.25 -3.34 29.04
C THR A 194 -14.87 -3.28 27.56
N LEU A 195 -15.68 -3.87 26.66
CA LEU A 195 -15.40 -3.84 25.23
C LEU A 195 -15.52 -2.44 24.64
N LEU A 196 -16.45 -1.60 25.13
CA LEU A 196 -16.53 -0.20 24.72
C LEU A 196 -15.25 0.57 25.12
N ALA A 197 -14.74 0.34 26.33
CA ALA A 197 -13.49 0.95 26.77
C ALA A 197 -12.30 0.47 25.91
N VAL A 198 -12.18 -0.84 25.65
CA VAL A 198 -11.16 -1.41 24.75
C VAL A 198 -11.22 -0.76 23.37
N ALA A 199 -12.41 -0.60 22.79
CA ALA A 199 -12.59 0.05 21.49
C ALA A 199 -12.11 1.51 21.52
N ILE A 200 -12.44 2.27 22.56
CA ILE A 200 -11.97 3.66 22.73
C ILE A 200 -10.45 3.72 22.86
N TYR A 201 -9.82 2.78 23.58
CA TYR A 201 -8.37 2.70 23.65
C TYR A 201 -7.73 2.46 22.27
N TYR A 202 -8.25 1.54 21.46
CA TYR A 202 -7.74 1.37 20.09
C TYR A 202 -7.93 2.63 19.24
N VAL A 203 -9.10 3.28 19.31
CA VAL A 203 -9.35 4.54 18.60
C VAL A 203 -8.37 5.62 19.05
N MET A 204 -8.11 5.73 20.36
CA MET A 204 -7.15 6.67 20.92
C MET A 204 -5.74 6.43 20.37
N VAL A 205 -5.24 5.18 20.44
CA VAL A 205 -3.91 4.82 19.92
C VAL A 205 -3.81 5.12 18.42
N VAL A 206 -4.79 4.65 17.62
CA VAL A 206 -4.82 4.90 16.17
C VAL A 206 -4.86 6.39 15.85
N THR A 207 -5.63 7.19 16.61
CA THR A 207 -5.76 8.63 16.39
C THR A 207 -4.45 9.35 16.66
N VAL A 208 -3.77 9.04 17.77
CA VAL A 208 -2.47 9.62 18.12
C VAL A 208 -1.43 9.36 17.03
N PHE A 209 -1.29 8.10 16.59
CA PHE A 209 -0.33 7.75 15.55
C PHE A 209 -0.72 8.29 14.17
N SER A 210 -2.01 8.32 13.84
CA SER A 210 -2.49 8.94 12.59
C SER A 210 -2.12 10.42 12.53
N TRP A 211 -2.25 11.15 13.65
CA TRP A 211 -1.85 12.55 13.72
C TRP A 211 -0.33 12.72 13.60
N LEU A 212 0.45 11.89 14.30
CA LEU A 212 1.91 11.89 14.23
C LEU A 212 2.41 11.64 12.80
N PHE A 213 1.86 10.64 12.11
CA PHE A 213 2.27 10.33 10.74
C PHE A 213 1.82 11.38 9.74
N ARG A 214 0.65 12.01 9.92
CA ARG A 214 0.25 13.17 9.08
C ARG A 214 1.21 14.33 9.22
N ALA A 215 1.71 14.59 10.44
CA ALA A 215 2.73 15.61 10.65
C ALA A 215 4.05 15.25 9.94
N LEU A 216 4.48 13.99 10.00
CA LEU A 216 5.66 13.48 9.29
C LEU A 216 5.49 13.53 7.77
N GLU A 217 4.32 13.17 7.25
CA GLU A 217 4.00 13.23 5.83
C GLU A 217 4.10 14.68 5.31
N ASN A 218 3.49 15.64 6.03
CA ASN A 218 3.57 17.05 5.69
C ASN A 218 5.00 17.61 5.67
N LEU A 219 5.90 17.08 6.50
CA LEU A 219 7.32 17.46 6.52
C LEU A 219 8.07 16.91 5.29
N LEU A 220 7.75 15.69 4.86
CA LEU A 220 8.43 15.00 3.77
C LEU A 220 7.89 15.39 2.38
N ASP A 221 6.64 15.85 2.31
CA ASP A 221 5.96 16.15 1.06
C ASP A 221 6.26 17.57 0.54
N ILE A 222 7.47 17.75 0.01
CA ILE A 222 7.93 18.98 -0.68
C ILE A 222 7.17 19.18 -2.02
N GLN A 223 6.47 18.17 -2.52
CA GLN A 223 5.71 18.27 -3.79
C GLN A 223 4.45 19.13 -3.69
N ARG A 224 4.03 19.52 -2.47
CA ARG A 224 2.95 20.47 -2.27
C ARG A 224 3.33 21.94 -2.53
N LYS A 225 4.54 22.21 -3.02
CA LYS A 225 4.74 23.42 -3.84
C LYS A 225 3.97 23.20 -5.14
N ARG A 226 2.66 23.51 -5.13
CA ARG A 226 1.88 23.77 -6.34
C ARG A 226 2.80 24.52 -7.29
N PRO A 227 3.07 24.05 -8.52
CA PRO A 227 3.70 24.91 -9.50
C PRO A 227 2.84 26.16 -9.54
N GLN A 228 3.40 27.30 -9.11
CA GLN A 228 2.75 28.59 -9.29
C GLN A 228 2.69 28.79 -10.80
N THR A 229 1.57 28.40 -11.40
CA THR A 229 1.29 28.76 -12.78
C THR A 229 1.07 30.25 -12.77
N LEU A 230 1.80 30.96 -13.62
CA LEU A 230 1.60 32.39 -13.82
C LEU A 230 0.11 32.63 -14.14
N ASN A 231 -0.52 33.58 -13.45
CA ASN A 231 -1.88 34.00 -13.78
C ASN A 231 -1.92 34.58 -15.20
N GLU A 232 -3.10 34.61 -15.85
CA GLU A 232 -3.25 35.14 -17.21
C GLU A 232 -2.65 36.55 -17.36
N ARG A 233 -2.84 37.40 -16.34
CA ARG A 233 -2.25 38.76 -16.29
C ARG A 233 -0.72 38.76 -16.24
N GLU A 234 -0.12 37.82 -15.51
CA GLU A 234 1.34 37.70 -15.43
C GLU A 234 1.94 37.13 -16.72
N CYS A 235 1.20 36.22 -17.39
CA CYS A 235 1.55 35.77 -18.73
C CYS A 235 1.47 36.90 -19.76
N GLU A 236 0.46 37.77 -19.67
CA GLU A 236 0.32 38.94 -20.55
C GLU A 236 1.42 39.96 -20.32
N THR A 237 1.77 40.28 -19.07
CA THR A 237 2.88 41.20 -18.79
C THR A 237 4.21 40.64 -19.28
N LEU A 238 4.46 39.35 -19.12
CA LEU A 238 5.66 38.71 -19.67
C LEU A 238 5.66 38.74 -21.21
N ARG A 239 4.51 38.50 -21.87
CA ARG A 239 4.38 38.60 -23.33
C ARG A 239 4.66 40.00 -23.85
N LEU A 240 4.20 41.03 -23.15
CA LEU A 240 4.42 42.43 -23.52
C LEU A 240 5.88 42.86 -23.28
N ASN A 241 6.54 42.29 -22.28
CA ASN A 241 7.94 42.57 -21.95
C ASN A 241 8.96 41.68 -22.70
N LEU A 242 8.50 40.67 -23.43
CA LEU A 242 9.38 39.86 -24.26
C LEU A 242 9.87 40.70 -25.44
N LYS A 243 11.19 40.92 -25.47
CA LYS A 243 11.87 41.56 -26.59
C LYS A 243 11.51 40.77 -27.87
N PRO A 244 11.07 41.43 -28.95
CA PRO A 244 10.75 40.74 -30.19
C PRO A 244 11.95 39.88 -30.58
N PRO A 245 11.74 38.65 -31.06
CA PRO A 245 12.83 37.79 -31.49
C PRO A 245 13.69 38.61 -32.45
N VAL A 246 14.99 38.66 -32.18
CA VAL A 246 15.95 39.26 -33.11
C VAL A 246 15.64 38.61 -34.44
N GLN A 247 15.17 39.40 -35.41
CA GLN A 247 15.02 38.93 -36.76
C GLN A 247 16.43 38.51 -37.17
N THR A 248 16.72 37.21 -37.07
CA THR A 248 17.89 36.64 -37.69
C THR A 248 17.69 37.00 -39.14
N GLN A 249 18.48 37.96 -39.63
CA GLN A 249 18.47 38.29 -41.05
C GLN A 249 18.56 36.93 -41.76
N LYS A 250 17.54 36.60 -42.57
CA LYS A 250 17.63 35.45 -43.46
C LYS A 250 19.00 35.60 -44.11
N ALA A 251 19.91 34.66 -43.84
CA ALA A 251 21.24 34.69 -44.44
C ALA A 251 20.98 34.86 -45.93
N GLN A 252 21.38 36.01 -46.48
CA GLN A 252 21.22 36.27 -47.90
C GLN A 252 21.92 35.11 -48.60
N ALA A 253 21.17 34.36 -49.40
CA ALA A 253 21.74 33.28 -50.18
C ALA A 253 22.80 33.91 -51.08
N ALA A 254 24.07 33.77 -50.71
CA ALA A 254 25.17 34.10 -51.58
C ALA A 254 25.00 33.22 -52.82
N SER A 255 24.94 33.89 -53.98
CA SER A 255 24.87 33.27 -55.31
C SER A 255 25.91 32.14 -55.41
N GLY A 256 25.47 30.88 -55.32
CA GLY A 256 26.31 29.73 -55.67
C GLY A 256 26.17 28.46 -54.83
N ASN A 257 25.54 28.45 -53.64
CA ASN A 257 25.34 27.21 -52.88
C ASN A 257 23.86 26.86 -52.71
N PRO A 258 23.47 25.56 -52.81
CA PRO A 258 22.09 25.17 -52.56
C PRO A 258 21.70 25.56 -51.12
N PRO A 259 20.49 26.10 -50.92
CA PRO A 259 20.07 26.58 -49.60
C PRO A 259 20.10 25.44 -48.60
N ALA A 260 20.71 25.68 -47.43
CA ALA A 260 20.59 24.81 -46.28
C ALA A 260 19.12 24.81 -45.83
N LEU A 261 18.39 23.76 -46.21
CA LEU A 261 17.08 23.34 -45.73
C LEU A 261 16.04 24.48 -45.58
N ASP A 262 15.46 24.88 -46.71
CA ASP A 262 14.30 25.78 -46.75
C ASP A 262 13.02 24.99 -46.42
N LEU A 263 12.66 24.92 -45.14
CA LEU A 263 11.40 24.33 -44.66
C LEU A 263 10.21 25.27 -44.91
N HIS A 264 10.00 25.68 -46.16
CA HIS A 264 8.76 26.33 -46.56
C HIS A 264 7.70 25.27 -46.82
N ARG A 265 6.66 25.26 -45.96
CA ARG A 265 5.38 24.54 -46.09
C ARG A 265 5.27 23.19 -45.36
N HIS A 266 5.48 23.16 -44.04
CA HIS A 266 4.81 22.16 -43.20
C HIS A 266 3.43 22.65 -42.79
N ARG A 267 2.40 22.15 -43.49
CA ARG A 267 1.03 22.15 -42.99
C ARG A 267 1.01 21.19 -41.80
N LYS A 268 0.86 21.72 -40.59
CA LYS A 268 0.69 20.92 -39.37
C LYS A 268 -0.67 20.23 -39.46
N ILE A 269 -0.70 18.99 -39.95
CA ILE A 269 -1.89 18.15 -39.88
C ILE A 269 -1.95 17.66 -38.43
N LEU A 270 -2.68 18.40 -37.60
CA LEU A 270 -3.14 17.88 -36.33
C LEU A 270 -4.17 16.79 -36.68
N GLY A 271 -3.78 15.52 -36.55
CA GLY A 271 -4.73 14.41 -36.70
C GLY A 271 -5.90 14.62 -35.73
N PRO A 272 -7.15 14.34 -36.13
CA PRO A 272 -8.28 14.47 -35.23
C PRO A 272 -8.05 13.59 -33.99
N ALA A 273 -8.35 14.15 -32.82
CA ALA A 273 -8.33 13.44 -31.54
C ALA A 273 -9.02 12.07 -31.68
N PRO A 274 -8.54 11.01 -31.02
CA PRO A 274 -9.19 9.71 -31.09
C PRO A 274 -10.63 9.84 -30.57
N ARG A 275 -11.59 9.77 -31.49
CA ARG A 275 -13.00 9.56 -31.15
C ARG A 275 -13.07 8.20 -30.49
N THR A 276 -13.33 8.20 -29.19
CA THR A 276 -13.78 7.02 -28.46
C THR A 276 -15.16 6.65 -29.00
N GLU A 277 -15.19 5.76 -30.00
CA GLU A 277 -16.41 5.10 -30.44
C GLU A 277 -16.92 4.22 -29.28
N ARG A 278 -17.94 4.71 -28.56
CA ARG A 278 -18.80 3.86 -27.76
C ARG A 278 -19.65 3.04 -28.73
N HIS A 279 -19.33 1.76 -28.87
CA HIS A 279 -20.24 0.80 -29.46
C HIS A 279 -21.55 0.77 -28.67
N ARG A 280 -22.64 1.15 -29.33
CA ARG A 280 -24.01 0.88 -28.93
C ARG A 280 -24.65 0.14 -30.12
N PRO A 281 -25.06 -1.13 -30.01
CA PRO A 281 -25.78 -1.80 -31.08
C PRO A 281 -27.28 -1.78 -30.76
N GLU A 282 -28.08 -1.20 -31.64
CA GLU A 282 -29.49 -1.57 -31.74
C GLU A 282 -29.97 -1.61 -33.20
N SER A 283 -30.89 -2.56 -33.42
CA SER A 283 -31.77 -2.77 -34.57
C SER A 283 -31.14 -3.40 -35.83
N GLY A 284 -31.65 -4.49 -36.42
CA GLY A 284 -32.86 -5.28 -36.17
C GLY A 284 -33.09 -6.33 -37.27
N LYS A 285 -33.69 -7.47 -36.88
CA LYS A 285 -34.56 -8.41 -37.63
C LYS A 285 -34.28 -8.67 -39.14
N ARG A 286 -33.96 -9.93 -39.49
CA ARG A 286 -34.94 -10.95 -40.00
C ARG A 286 -34.28 -12.29 -40.40
N ARG A 287 -34.89 -13.36 -39.89
CA ARG A 287 -35.15 -14.70 -40.47
C ARG A 287 -33.98 -15.61 -40.90
N GLY A 288 -34.00 -16.83 -40.35
CA GLY A 288 -33.70 -18.03 -41.15
C GLY A 288 -32.95 -19.13 -40.43
N ASN A 289 -33.69 -19.99 -39.72
CA ASN A 289 -33.50 -21.44 -39.61
C ASN A 289 -32.16 -22.04 -39.10
N GLN A 290 -32.33 -22.92 -38.11
CA GLN A 290 -31.86 -24.32 -38.08
C GLN A 290 -30.85 -24.72 -36.99
N TYR A 291 -31.32 -25.70 -36.20
CA TYR A 291 -30.64 -26.68 -35.34
C TYR A 291 -30.33 -26.40 -33.85
N HIS A 292 -30.94 -27.29 -33.05
CA HIS A 292 -30.47 -27.92 -31.80
C HIS A 292 -31.03 -27.46 -30.43
N ARG A 293 -31.90 -28.36 -29.92
CA ARG A 293 -32.57 -28.58 -28.62
C ARG A 293 -31.89 -28.02 -27.35
N PRO A 294 -32.69 -27.60 -26.35
CA PRO A 294 -32.32 -27.68 -24.94
C PRO A 294 -32.96 -28.90 -24.25
N VAL A 295 -32.17 -29.55 -23.40
CA VAL A 295 -32.57 -30.64 -22.49
C VAL A 295 -33.48 -30.08 -21.39
N ARG A 296 -34.73 -30.57 -21.30
CA ARG A 296 -35.61 -30.33 -20.15
C ARG A 296 -35.28 -31.34 -19.04
N LEU A 297 -34.99 -30.83 -17.84
CA LEU A 297 -35.07 -31.59 -16.61
C LEU A 297 -36.56 -31.86 -16.33
N ARG A 298 -36.89 -33.15 -16.20
CA ARG A 298 -38.24 -33.67 -15.99
C ARG A 298 -38.49 -33.74 -14.49
N GLN A 299 -39.36 -32.89 -13.97
CA GLN A 299 -40.06 -33.14 -12.71
C GLN A 299 -40.96 -34.36 -12.91
N ASN A 300 -40.78 -35.39 -12.08
CA ASN A 300 -41.70 -36.50 -11.95
C ASN A 300 -42.15 -36.55 -10.48
N HIS A 301 -43.43 -36.26 -10.27
CA HIS A 301 -44.24 -36.84 -9.20
C HIS A 301 -45.22 -37.81 -9.89
N PRO A 302 -45.50 -38.96 -9.25
CA PRO A 302 -46.90 -39.32 -9.09
C PRO A 302 -47.20 -39.89 -7.69
N ASP A 303 -48.11 -39.20 -7.00
CA ASP A 303 -49.40 -39.67 -6.42
C ASP A 303 -49.51 -40.92 -5.49
N PRO A 304 -50.61 -40.98 -4.71
CA PRO A 304 -50.65 -41.49 -3.34
C PRO A 304 -51.25 -42.90 -3.25
N HIS A 305 -51.47 -43.36 -2.02
CA HIS A 305 -52.05 -44.65 -1.56
C HIS A 305 -51.01 -45.67 -1.06
N HIS A 306 -50.62 -45.55 0.21
CA HIS A 306 -50.99 -46.48 1.30
C HIS A 306 -50.37 -46.03 2.62
#